data_AF-A0AAV4C4Z1-F1
#
_entry.id   AF-A0AAV4C4Z1-F1
#
_cell.length_a   1.000
_cell.length_b   1.000
_cell.length_c   1.000
_cell.angle_alpha   90.00
_cell.angle_beta   90.00
_cell.angle_gamma   90.00
#
_symmetry.space_group_name_H-M   'P 1'
#
loop_
_entity.id
_entity.type
_entity.pdbx_description
1 polymer ?
#
loop_
_entity_poly.entity_id
_entity_poly.type
_entity_poly.pdbx_seq_one_letter_code
_entity_poly.pdbx_strand_id
1 'polypeptide(L)'
;MAPLRISFLIRSVYDLLPSNANLVRWGKKDDPTCPLCQGRQTTEHVLSSCKVALSQGRYTWRHNRVLQELASVISTAKGEIHPSSTSSTVFITEDGVKKWHGRSIPINTHRKGLLDGCDDWVVSADLPEWERHPDVIRKTALRPDIVIHSASTQQIIMLELTVPYESRMEEAQ
;
A
#
# COMPACT_ATOMS: atom_id res chain seq x y z
N MET A 1 -13.29 -4.59 11.96
CA MET A 1 -13.48 -3.32 11.23
C MET A 1 -14.84 -2.73 11.60
N ALA A 2 -14.94 -1.42 11.86
CA ALA A 2 -16.23 -0.80 12.17
C ALA A 2 -17.21 -0.92 10.98
N PRO A 3 -18.52 -1.20 11.17
CA PRO A 3 -19.49 -1.42 10.10
C PRO A 3 -19.54 -0.33 9.02
N LEU A 4 -19.27 0.92 9.40
CA LEU A 4 -19.23 2.07 8.50
C LEU A 4 -18.10 1.99 7.46
N ARG A 5 -16.95 1.37 7.81
CA ARG A 5 -15.82 1.21 6.88
C ARG A 5 -16.14 0.23 5.77
N ILE A 6 -16.77 -0.90 6.10
CA ILE A 6 -17.19 -1.90 5.12
C ILE A 6 -18.24 -1.31 4.17
N SER A 7 -19.22 -0.60 4.72
CA SER A 7 -20.25 0.09 3.93
C SER A 7 -19.63 1.10 2.95
N PHE A 8 -18.66 1.91 3.42
CA PHE A 8 -17.94 2.84 2.57
C PHE A 8 -17.20 2.13 1.43
N LEU A 9 -16.43 1.08 1.72
CA LEU A 9 -15.66 0.34 0.73
C LEU A 9 -16.55 -0.28 -0.36
N ILE A 10 -17.66 -0.89 0.02
CA ILE A 10 -18.61 -1.45 -0.95
C ILE A 10 -19.17 -0.34 -1.82
N ARG A 11 -19.58 0.79 -1.22
CA ARG A 11 -20.13 1.91 -1.99
C ARG A 11 -19.11 2.60 -2.89
N SER A 12 -17.83 2.65 -2.49
CA SER A 12 -16.78 3.24 -3.32
C SER A 12 -16.49 2.39 -4.56
N VAL A 13 -16.56 1.06 -4.44
CA VAL A 13 -16.35 0.14 -5.56
C VAL A 13 -17.48 0.21 -6.59
N TYR A 14 -18.74 0.33 -6.14
CA TYR A 14 -19.91 0.30 -7.02
C TYR A 14 -20.43 1.69 -7.45
N ASP A 15 -19.63 2.76 -7.31
CA ASP A 15 -20.05 4.16 -7.59
C ASP A 15 -21.39 4.50 -6.91
N LEU A 16 -21.49 4.23 -5.62
CA LEU A 16 -22.65 4.56 -4.76
C LEU A 16 -22.32 5.62 -3.71
N LEU A 17 -21.19 6.30 -3.86
CA LEU A 17 -20.82 7.46 -3.06
C LEU A 17 -21.61 8.70 -3.51
N PRO A 18 -21.74 9.73 -2.66
CA PRO A 18 -22.53 10.94 -2.97
C PRO A 18 -21.82 11.88 -3.99
N SER A 19 -21.49 11.38 -5.18
CA SER A 19 -21.11 12.18 -6.35
C SER A 19 -22.31 12.99 -6.85
N ASN A 20 -22.13 14.14 -7.51
CA ASN A 20 -23.28 14.91 -8.01
C ASN A 20 -24.16 14.09 -8.96
N ALA A 21 -23.58 13.19 -9.76
CA ALA A 21 -24.34 12.26 -10.59
C ALA A 21 -25.29 11.37 -9.77
N ASN A 22 -24.82 10.84 -8.63
CA ASN A 22 -25.65 10.04 -7.74
C ASN A 22 -26.64 10.88 -6.94
N LEU A 23 -26.26 12.08 -6.50
CA LEU A 23 -27.17 12.99 -5.80
C LEU A 23 -28.35 13.38 -6.67
N VAL A 24 -28.15 13.58 -7.98
CA VAL A 24 -29.25 13.77 -8.94
C VAL A 24 -30.11 12.53 -9.06
N ARG A 25 -29.49 11.35 -9.20
CA ARG A 25 -30.22 10.06 -9.25
C ARG A 25 -31.07 9.83 -8.00
N TRP A 26 -30.64 10.33 -6.84
CA TRP A 26 -31.37 10.22 -5.57
C TRP A 26 -32.37 11.36 -5.32
N GLY A 27 -32.56 12.28 -6.27
CA GLY A 27 -33.45 13.43 -6.11
C GLY A 27 -33.00 14.41 -5.02
N LYS A 28 -31.69 14.48 -4.75
CA LYS A 28 -31.07 15.38 -3.76
C LYS A 28 -30.44 16.62 -4.38
N LYS A 29 -30.26 16.63 -5.70
CA LYS A 29 -29.70 17.74 -6.48
C LYS A 29 -30.33 17.71 -7.86
N ASP A 30 -30.32 18.85 -8.55
CA ASP A 30 -30.86 18.94 -9.92
C ASP A 30 -29.77 18.82 -11.00
N ASP A 31 -28.52 19.13 -10.65
CA ASP A 31 -27.41 19.22 -11.60
C ASP A 31 -26.24 18.26 -11.28
N PRO A 32 -25.87 17.33 -12.19
CA PRO A 32 -24.79 16.38 -11.98
C PRO A 32 -23.40 16.95 -12.31
N THR A 33 -23.27 18.23 -12.65
CA THR A 33 -22.02 18.84 -13.11
C THR A 33 -20.93 18.86 -12.02
N CYS A 34 -19.68 18.78 -12.47
CA CYS A 34 -18.48 18.94 -11.67
C CYS A 34 -18.24 20.43 -11.43
N PRO A 35 -18.05 20.86 -10.17
CA PRO A 35 -17.82 22.28 -9.87
C PRO A 35 -16.50 22.81 -10.42
N LEU A 36 -15.58 21.93 -10.85
CA LEU A 36 -14.28 22.32 -11.39
C LEU A 36 -14.32 22.47 -12.91
N CYS A 37 -14.76 21.45 -13.62
CA CYS A 37 -14.66 21.39 -15.08
C CYS A 37 -16.01 21.38 -15.82
N GLN A 38 -17.13 21.48 -15.09
CA GLN A 38 -18.50 21.45 -15.60
C GLN A 38 -18.92 20.16 -16.34
N GLY A 39 -18.07 19.13 -16.35
CA GLY A 39 -18.42 17.79 -16.86
C GLY A 39 -19.31 17.01 -15.90
N ARG A 40 -19.87 15.87 -16.30
CA ARG A 40 -20.67 15.02 -15.41
C ARG A 40 -19.81 14.46 -14.27
N GLN A 41 -20.14 14.74 -13.01
CA GLN A 41 -19.36 14.32 -11.85
C GLN A 41 -19.84 12.97 -11.29
N THR A 42 -19.22 11.89 -11.77
CA THR A 42 -19.24 10.55 -11.13
C THR A 42 -18.11 10.42 -10.09
N THR A 43 -18.06 9.33 -9.33
CA THR A 43 -16.89 9.06 -8.46
C THR A 43 -15.62 8.95 -9.28
N GLU A 44 -15.65 8.21 -10.39
CA GLU A 44 -14.52 8.09 -11.31
C GLU A 44 -14.05 9.44 -11.87
N HIS A 45 -14.98 10.32 -12.25
CA HIS A 45 -14.64 11.66 -12.70
C HIS A 45 -13.86 12.47 -11.64
N VAL A 46 -14.27 12.38 -10.39
CA VAL A 46 -13.57 13.04 -9.27
C VAL A 46 -12.19 12.42 -9.06
N LEU A 47 -12.07 11.11 -9.28
CA LEU A 47 -10.86 10.36 -9.01
C LEU A 47 -9.81 10.45 -10.12
N SER A 48 -10.18 10.34 -11.40
CA SER A 48 -9.24 10.19 -12.52
C SER A 48 -9.60 10.89 -13.84
N SER A 49 -10.83 11.38 -14.05
CA SER A 49 -11.23 11.97 -15.35
C SER A 49 -11.43 13.50 -15.37
N CYS A 50 -11.24 14.22 -14.26
CA CYS A 50 -11.37 15.68 -14.23
C CYS A 50 -10.11 16.42 -14.70
N LYS A 51 -10.15 17.00 -15.90
CA LYS A 51 -9.06 17.81 -16.49
C LYS A 51 -8.56 18.99 -15.64
N VAL A 52 -9.48 19.66 -14.94
CA VAL A 52 -9.11 20.78 -14.05
C VAL A 52 -8.40 20.27 -12.81
N ALA A 53 -8.81 19.12 -12.29
CA ALA A 53 -8.13 18.50 -11.16
C ALA A 53 -6.73 17.96 -11.55
N LEU A 54 -6.58 17.45 -12.78
CA LEU A 54 -5.29 17.05 -13.35
C LEU A 54 -4.34 18.25 -13.47
N SER A 55 -4.75 19.30 -14.18
CA SER A 55 -3.93 20.50 -14.40
C SER A 55 -3.55 21.25 -13.12
N GLN A 56 -4.39 21.16 -12.07
CA GLN A 56 -4.08 21.71 -10.74
C GLN A 56 -3.17 20.80 -9.88
N GLY A 57 -2.70 19.67 -10.40
CA GLY A 57 -1.82 18.75 -9.67
C GLY A 57 -2.50 17.95 -8.55
N ARG A 58 -3.85 17.91 -8.51
CA ARG A 58 -4.58 17.20 -7.44
C ARG A 58 -4.41 15.68 -7.49
N TYR A 59 -3.98 15.14 -8.63
CA TYR A 59 -3.77 13.72 -8.83
C TYR A 59 -2.48 13.32 -8.12
N THR A 60 -1.38 14.00 -8.47
CA THR A 60 -0.09 13.92 -7.79
C THR A 60 -0.23 14.15 -6.29
N TRP A 61 -0.99 15.17 -5.86
CA TRP A 61 -1.18 15.41 -4.42
C TRP A 61 -1.83 14.23 -3.69
N ARG A 62 -2.90 13.64 -4.25
CA ARG A 62 -3.57 12.48 -3.63
C ARG A 62 -2.67 11.25 -3.64
N HIS A 63 -2.00 11.00 -4.75
CA HIS A 63 -1.04 9.91 -4.90
C HIS A 63 0.06 10.01 -3.83
N ASN A 64 0.74 11.15 -3.77
CA ASN A 64 1.81 11.40 -2.81
C ASN A 64 1.31 11.29 -1.37
N ARG A 65 0.06 11.70 -1.09
CA ARG A 65 -0.50 11.55 0.26
C ARG A 65 -0.66 10.10 0.68
N VAL A 66 -1.16 9.24 -0.21
CA VAL A 66 -1.27 7.79 0.07
C VAL A 66 0.13 7.19 0.24
N LEU A 67 1.05 7.57 -0.65
CA LEU A 67 2.42 7.10 -0.65
C LEU A 67 3.17 7.44 0.64
N GLN A 68 3.03 8.67 1.15
CA GLN A 68 3.58 9.13 2.42
C GLN A 68 3.09 8.28 3.61
N GLU A 69 1.77 8.04 3.69
CA GLU A 69 1.18 7.26 4.78
C GLU A 69 1.66 5.80 4.74
N LEU A 70 1.71 5.19 3.56
CA LEU A 70 2.22 3.82 3.39
C LEU A 70 3.70 3.73 3.75
N ALA A 71 4.53 4.63 3.23
CA ALA A 71 5.96 4.67 3.54
C ALA A 71 6.20 4.85 5.06
N SER A 72 5.40 5.69 5.72
CA SER A 72 5.45 5.86 7.18
C SER A 72 5.13 4.57 7.92
N VAL A 73 4.01 3.91 7.59
CA VAL A 73 3.58 2.66 8.26
C VAL A 73 4.62 1.55 8.07
N ILE A 74 5.15 1.38 6.85
CA ILE A 74 6.18 0.38 6.56
C ILE A 74 7.45 0.70 7.34
N SER A 75 7.87 1.96 7.40
CA SER A 75 9.06 2.38 8.15
C SER A 75 8.91 2.15 9.65
N THR A 76 7.73 2.38 10.23
CA THR A 76 7.44 2.08 11.64
C THR A 76 7.49 0.59 11.91
N ALA A 77 6.92 -0.24 11.03
CA ALA A 77 6.93 -1.69 11.18
C ALA A 77 8.36 -2.26 11.27
N LYS A 78 9.36 -1.61 10.66
CA LYS A 78 10.78 -1.98 10.81
C LYS A 78 11.24 -2.05 12.26
N GLY A 79 10.83 -1.09 13.07
CA GLY A 79 11.24 -1.01 14.47
C GLY A 79 10.57 -2.03 15.39
N GLU A 80 9.47 -2.65 14.94
CA GLU A 80 8.64 -3.55 15.73
C GLU A 80 8.89 -5.04 15.44
N ILE A 81 9.66 -5.36 14.39
CA ILE A 81 10.06 -6.75 14.10
C ILE A 81 11.07 -7.20 15.15
N HIS A 82 10.57 -7.82 16.21
CA HIS A 82 11.41 -8.54 17.16
C HIS A 82 12.12 -9.70 16.44
N PRO A 83 13.40 -9.97 16.75
CA PRO A 83 14.11 -11.12 16.20
C PRO A 83 13.26 -12.35 16.45
N SER A 84 13.01 -13.14 15.39
CA SER A 84 12.20 -14.34 15.50
C SER A 84 12.78 -15.18 16.64
N SER A 85 12.02 -15.36 17.72
CA SER A 85 12.41 -16.34 18.72
C SER A 85 12.45 -17.68 17.99
N THR A 86 13.63 -18.30 17.98
CA THR A 86 13.81 -19.65 17.46
C THR A 86 12.95 -20.54 18.35
N SER A 87 11.72 -20.84 17.93
CA SER A 87 10.84 -21.74 18.67
C SER A 87 11.38 -23.15 18.49
N SER A 88 12.38 -23.53 19.28
CA SER A 88 12.77 -24.92 19.40
C SER A 88 11.67 -25.63 20.18
N THR A 89 10.91 -26.52 19.53
CA THR A 89 10.03 -27.43 20.26
C THR A 89 10.89 -28.39 21.07
N VAL A 90 10.90 -28.22 22.39
CA VAL A 90 11.60 -29.12 23.32
C VAL A 90 10.64 -30.25 23.68
N PHE A 91 10.97 -31.47 23.29
CA PHE A 91 10.27 -32.66 23.78
C PHE A 91 10.73 -32.96 25.22
N ILE A 92 9.77 -33.12 26.12
CA ILE A 92 10.01 -33.48 27.53
C ILE A 92 9.50 -34.91 27.71
N THR A 93 10.16 -35.69 28.57
CA THR A 93 9.68 -37.01 28.97
C THR A 93 8.37 -36.90 29.76
N GLU A 94 7.58 -37.99 29.82
CA GLU A 94 6.24 -38.01 30.44
C GLU A 94 6.25 -37.59 31.93
N ASP A 95 7.37 -37.82 32.62
CA ASP A 95 7.61 -37.41 34.00
C ASP A 95 7.99 -35.92 34.16
N GLY A 96 8.20 -35.19 33.06
CA GLY A 96 8.46 -33.74 33.09
C GLY A 96 9.87 -33.33 33.55
N VAL A 97 10.71 -34.28 33.98
CA VAL A 97 11.98 -33.99 34.67
C VAL A 97 13.18 -33.94 33.73
N LYS A 98 13.15 -34.64 32.59
CA LYS A 98 14.31 -34.79 31.69
C LYS A 98 14.00 -34.34 30.26
N LYS A 99 14.98 -33.69 29.63
CA LYS A 99 14.93 -33.42 28.18
C LYS A 99 15.07 -34.73 27.42
N TRP A 100 14.26 -34.92 26.37
CA TRP A 100 14.33 -36.12 25.52
C TRP A 100 15.74 -36.26 24.91
N HIS A 101 16.33 -37.46 24.97
CA HIS A 101 17.71 -37.71 24.52
C HIS A 101 17.85 -37.93 23.01
N GLY A 102 16.74 -38.02 22.28
CA GLY A 102 16.78 -38.20 20.84
C GLY A 102 17.13 -36.89 20.11
N ARG A 103 17.60 -37.06 18.87
CA ARG A 103 18.08 -35.95 18.04
C ARG A 103 16.93 -35.00 17.75
N SER A 104 16.95 -33.80 18.33
CA SER A 104 16.06 -32.71 17.92
C SER A 104 16.25 -32.46 16.43
N ILE A 105 15.21 -32.65 15.63
CA ILE A 105 15.25 -32.30 14.22
C ILE A 105 15.09 -30.77 14.18
N PRO A 106 16.03 -30.00 13.60
CA PRO A 106 15.79 -28.59 13.37
C PRO A 106 14.56 -28.50 12.46
N ILE A 107 13.47 -27.94 12.98
CA ILE A 107 12.30 -27.61 12.16
C ILE A 107 12.84 -26.66 11.10
N ASN A 108 12.76 -27.07 9.84
CA ASN A 108 13.20 -26.27 8.71
C ASN A 108 12.55 -24.89 8.88
N THR A 109 13.37 -23.87 9.16
CA THR A 109 12.90 -22.50 9.38
C THR A 109 12.42 -22.00 8.04
N HIS A 110 11.16 -22.32 7.71
CA HIS A 110 10.48 -21.68 6.60
C HIS A 110 10.54 -20.18 6.84
N ARG A 111 10.98 -19.43 5.82
CA ARG A 111 10.97 -17.96 5.86
C ARG A 111 9.59 -17.50 6.32
N LYS A 112 9.52 -16.81 7.46
CA LYS A 112 8.25 -16.33 8.03
C LYS A 112 7.68 -15.16 7.23
N GLY A 113 8.50 -14.51 6.39
CA GLY A 113 8.08 -13.41 5.51
C GLY A 113 9.08 -13.10 4.41
N LEU A 114 8.73 -12.16 3.53
CA LEU A 114 9.55 -11.72 2.41
C LEU A 114 10.89 -11.09 2.86
N LEU A 115 10.91 -10.44 4.02
CA LEU A 115 12.07 -9.75 4.60
C LEU A 115 12.73 -10.53 5.75
N ASP A 116 12.44 -11.83 5.89
CA ASP A 116 12.99 -12.63 6.97
C ASP A 116 14.52 -12.76 6.85
N GLY A 117 15.22 -12.58 7.96
CA GLY A 117 16.69 -12.51 8.00
C GLY A 117 17.32 -11.24 7.43
N CYS A 118 16.52 -10.20 7.15
CA CYS A 118 17.01 -8.88 6.75
C CYS A 118 16.82 -7.89 7.90
N ASP A 119 17.88 -7.37 8.49
CA ASP A 119 17.81 -6.30 9.51
C ASP A 119 18.13 -4.91 8.92
N ASP A 120 18.77 -4.90 7.76
CA ASP A 120 19.30 -3.70 7.08
C ASP A 120 18.34 -3.11 6.05
N TRP A 121 17.11 -3.61 5.94
CA TRP A 121 16.24 -3.17 4.85
C TRP A 121 15.84 -1.69 4.98
N VAL A 122 15.86 -0.97 3.86
CA VAL A 122 15.53 0.46 3.79
C VAL A 122 14.35 0.65 2.85
N VAL A 123 13.42 1.51 3.26
CA VAL A 123 12.28 1.96 2.44
C VAL A 123 12.71 3.20 1.67
N SER A 124 12.37 3.24 0.38
CA SER A 124 12.41 4.41 -0.50
C SER A 124 11.04 4.58 -1.17
N ALA A 125 10.62 5.79 -1.51
CA ALA A 125 9.34 6.08 -2.14
C ALA A 125 9.52 7.20 -3.17
N ASP A 126 8.73 7.20 -4.25
CA ASP A 126 8.75 8.25 -5.28
C ASP A 126 8.02 9.52 -4.80
N LEU A 127 8.65 10.17 -3.83
CA LEU A 127 8.20 11.42 -3.23
C LEU A 127 9.24 12.52 -3.44
N PRO A 128 8.83 13.79 -3.65
CA PRO A 128 9.75 14.91 -3.84
C PRO A 128 10.79 15.07 -2.73
N GLU A 129 10.40 14.76 -1.50
CA GLU A 129 11.23 14.82 -0.30
C GLU A 129 12.27 13.68 -0.18
N TRP A 130 12.16 12.62 -0.96
CA TRP A 130 13.01 11.43 -0.83
C TRP A 130 14.02 11.37 -1.97
N GLU A 131 15.27 11.65 -1.65
CA GLU A 131 16.23 11.97 -2.70
C GLU A 131 16.67 10.77 -3.54
N ARG A 132 16.61 9.50 -3.08
CA ARG A 132 17.21 8.38 -3.83
C ARG A 132 16.55 7.01 -3.62
N HIS A 133 16.09 6.41 -4.72
CA HIS A 133 15.94 4.96 -4.84
C HIS A 133 17.31 4.27 -4.89
N PRO A 134 17.38 2.96 -4.57
CA PRO A 134 18.60 2.16 -4.70
C PRO A 134 19.21 2.25 -6.11
N ASP A 135 20.54 2.16 -6.19
CA ASP A 135 21.31 2.30 -7.44
C ASP A 135 20.83 1.41 -8.59
N VAL A 136 20.40 0.19 -8.26
CA VAL A 136 19.83 -0.78 -9.20
C VAL A 136 18.52 -0.30 -9.85
N ILE A 137 17.70 0.45 -9.12
CA ILE A 137 16.49 1.09 -9.64
C ILE A 137 16.86 2.33 -10.45
N ARG A 138 17.79 3.16 -9.96
CA ARG A 138 18.23 4.39 -10.66
C ARG A 138 18.76 4.14 -12.08
N LYS A 139 19.29 2.95 -12.36
CA LYS A 139 19.73 2.55 -13.70
C LYS A 139 18.58 2.50 -14.71
N THR A 140 17.36 2.21 -14.26
CA THR A 140 16.17 2.30 -15.09
C THR A 140 15.60 3.71 -14.91
N ALA A 141 15.09 4.33 -15.97
CA ALA A 141 14.38 5.61 -15.84
C ALA A 141 12.99 5.44 -15.18
N LEU A 142 12.65 4.23 -14.74
CA LEU A 142 11.37 3.86 -14.15
C LEU A 142 11.50 3.90 -12.63
N ARG A 143 10.53 4.53 -11.98
CA ARG A 143 10.50 4.72 -10.53
C ARG A 143 9.26 4.05 -9.98
N PRO A 144 9.37 2.86 -9.37
CA PRO A 144 8.27 2.30 -8.62
C PRO A 144 7.88 3.22 -7.48
N ASP A 145 6.60 3.21 -7.09
CA ASP A 145 6.10 4.10 -6.05
C ASP A 145 6.80 3.87 -4.71
N ILE A 146 6.96 2.61 -4.27
CA ILE A 146 7.75 2.25 -3.08
C ILE A 146 8.75 1.17 -3.45
N VAL A 147 9.98 1.31 -2.95
CA VAL A 147 11.00 0.27 -3.02
C VAL A 147 11.53 -0.02 -1.63
N ILE A 148 11.46 -1.28 -1.23
CA ILE A 148 12.12 -1.82 -0.04
C ILE A 148 13.32 -2.61 -0.51
N HIS A 149 14.51 -2.32 0.00
CA HIS A 149 15.72 -3.03 -0.39
C HIS A 149 16.56 -3.45 0.82
N SER A 150 17.19 -4.61 0.75
CA SER A 150 18.24 -5.06 1.68
C SER A 150 19.51 -5.32 0.89
N ALA A 151 20.61 -4.69 1.30
CA ALA A 151 21.91 -4.89 0.67
C ALA A 151 22.53 -6.23 1.13
N SER A 152 22.33 -6.61 2.39
CA SER A 152 22.87 -7.84 2.96
C SER A 152 22.33 -9.10 2.28
N THR A 153 21.03 -9.13 1.95
CA THR A 153 20.38 -10.28 1.31
C THR A 153 20.18 -10.12 -0.19
N GLN A 154 20.56 -8.97 -0.76
CA GLN A 154 20.38 -8.63 -2.17
C GLN A 154 18.90 -8.73 -2.61
N GLN A 155 17.98 -8.33 -1.73
CA GLN A 155 16.54 -8.39 -1.97
C GLN A 155 15.97 -7.01 -2.28
N ILE A 156 15.01 -6.98 -3.22
CA ILE A 156 14.26 -5.78 -3.59
C ILE A 156 12.79 -6.16 -3.68
N ILE A 157 11.94 -5.37 -3.02
CA ILE A 157 10.48 -5.43 -3.14
C ILE A 157 10.05 -4.09 -3.72
N MET A 158 9.31 -4.15 -4.83
CA MET A 158 8.73 -2.97 -5.47
C MET A 158 7.22 -3.01 -5.26
N LEU A 159 6.64 -1.87 -4.91
CA LEU A 159 5.20 -1.69 -4.77
C LEU A 159 4.77 -0.56 -5.71
N GLU A 160 3.73 -0.84 -6.48
CA GLU A 160 3.07 0.11 -7.38
C GLU A 160 1.63 0.31 -6.91
N LEU A 161 1.17 1.56 -6.89
CA LEU A 161 -0.12 1.97 -6.39
C LEU A 161 -1.07 2.28 -7.55
N THR A 162 -2.16 1.53 -7.62
CA THR A 162 -3.23 1.79 -8.60
C THR A 162 -4.24 2.85 -8.14
N VAL A 163 -3.82 3.77 -7.26
CA VAL A 163 -4.68 4.81 -6.69
C VAL A 163 -4.57 6.09 -7.52
N PRO A 164 -5.65 6.91 -7.59
CA PRO A 164 -6.99 6.67 -7.08
C PRO A 164 -7.83 5.76 -7.98
N TYR A 165 -7.51 5.70 -9.28
CA TYR A 165 -8.07 4.85 -10.33
C TYR A 165 -7.21 5.11 -11.57
N GLU A 166 -6.53 4.09 -12.11
CA GLU A 166 -5.65 4.26 -13.28
C GLU A 166 -6.43 4.23 -14.61
N SER A 167 -7.65 3.66 -14.60
CA SER A 167 -8.46 3.61 -15.81
C SER A 167 -8.88 5.01 -16.23
N ARG A 168 -8.74 5.28 -17.54
CA ARG A 168 -9.24 6.49 -18.21
C ARG A 168 -8.58 7.80 -17.77
N MET A 169 -7.33 7.75 -17.36
CA MET A 169 -6.53 8.98 -17.22
C MET A 169 -6.50 9.79 -18.54
N GLU A 170 -6.68 9.16 -19.70
CA GLU A 170 -6.80 9.85 -20.99
C GLU A 170 -8.04 10.77 -21.06
N GLU A 171 -9.12 10.49 -20.33
CA GLU A 171 -10.31 11.37 -20.31
C GLU A 171 -10.02 12.73 -19.64
N ALA A 172 -9.00 12.79 -18.77
CA ALA A 172 -8.58 14.02 -18.12
C ALA A 172 -7.57 14.85 -18.95
N GLN A 173 -7.01 14.27 -20.02
CA GLN A 173 -5.96 14.88 -20.84
C GLN A 173 -6.50 15.87 -21.88
#